data_AF-A0A7V5KX66-F1
#
_entry.id   AF-A0A7V5KX66-F1
#
_cell.length_a   1.000
_cell.length_b   1.000
_cell.length_c   1.000
_cell.angle_alpha   90.00
_cell.angle_beta   90.00
_cell.angle_gamma   90.00
#
_symmetry.space_group_name_H-M   'P 1'
#
loop_
_entity.id
_entity.type
_entity.pdbx_description
1 polymer ?
#
loop_
_entity_poly.entity_id
_entity_poly.type
_entity_poly.pdbx_seq_one_letter_code
_entity_poly.pdbx_strand_id
1 'polypeptide(L)'
;MKIRWLKLAARDLEQVEAYIARENPAAAVGVVLRVIEAVELLAEQPGIGRPGRIEGTRELVINDTPFLVPYRQKDGYIEILRVYHHSRCRPDTL
;
A
#
# COMPACT_ATOMS: atom_id res chain seq x y z
N MET A 1 15.66 4.99 4.04
CA MET A 1 14.73 6.11 4.33
C MET A 1 13.67 5.67 5.34
N LYS A 2 12.98 6.59 6.01
CA LYS A 2 11.91 6.22 6.96
C LYS A 2 10.56 6.12 6.24
N ILE A 3 9.77 5.10 6.58
CA ILE A 3 8.39 4.95 6.09
C ILE A 3 7.45 5.79 6.95
N ARG A 4 6.52 6.49 6.31
CA ARG A 4 5.43 7.24 6.96
C ARG A 4 4.10 6.83 6.34
N TRP A 5 3.24 6.22 7.14
CA TRP A 5 1.86 5.93 6.76
C TRP A 5 1.00 7.18 6.93
N LEU A 6 0.31 7.60 5.85
CA LEU A 6 -0.72 8.61 6.00
C LEU A 6 -1.96 8.01 6.67
N LYS A 7 -2.77 8.87 7.32
CA LYS A 7 -3.97 8.45 8.04
C LYS A 7 -4.95 7.65 7.17
N LEU A 8 -5.05 8.00 5.89
CA LEU A 8 -5.90 7.28 4.94
C LEU A 8 -5.34 5.88 4.61
N ALA A 9 -4.03 5.76 4.40
CA ALA A 9 -3.40 4.45 4.18
C ALA A 9 -3.59 3.48 5.37
N ALA A 10 -3.44 3.98 6.60
CA ALA A 10 -3.67 3.17 7.80
C ALA A 10 -5.14 2.69 7.88
N ARG A 11 -6.09 3.58 7.60
CA ARG A 11 -7.53 3.23 7.53
C ARG A 11 -7.86 2.27 6.39
N ASP A 12 -7.16 2.37 5.27
CA ASP A 12 -7.36 1.43 4.15
C ASP A 12 -6.92 0.01 4.57
N LEU A 13 -5.80 -0.13 5.28
CA LEU A 13 -5.35 -1.43 5.81
C LEU A 13 -6.36 -2.03 6.80
N GLU A 14 -6.85 -1.24 7.75
CA GLU A 14 -7.88 -1.68 8.71
C GLU A 14 -9.15 -2.17 7.98
N GLN A 15 -9.57 -1.47 6.93
CA GLN A 15 -10.73 -1.87 6.11
C GLN A 15 -10.48 -3.16 5.33
N VAL A 16 -9.28 -3.33 4.78
CA VAL A 16 -8.87 -4.55 4.08
C VAL A 16 -8.89 -5.74 5.03
N GLU A 17 -8.29 -5.60 6.21
CA GLU A 17 -8.29 -6.63 7.24
C GLU A 17 -9.72 -7.00 7.63
N ALA A 18 -10.54 -6.01 8.00
CA ALA A 18 -11.91 -6.22 8.43
C ALA A 18 -12.77 -6.85 7.32
N TYR A 19 -12.56 -6.49 6.06
CA TYR A 19 -13.28 -7.09 4.93
C TYR A 19 -12.95 -8.57 4.76
N ILE A 20 -11.67 -8.92 4.71
CA ILE A 20 -11.23 -10.31 4.49
C ILE A 20 -11.55 -11.17 5.71
N ALA A 21 -11.42 -10.62 6.92
CA ALA A 21 -11.64 -11.35 8.17
C ALA A 21 -13.09 -11.84 8.36
N ARG A 22 -14.07 -11.22 7.67
CA ARG A 22 -15.46 -11.69 7.67
C ARG A 22 -15.62 -13.09 7.09
N GLU A 23 -14.75 -13.47 6.16
CA GLU A 23 -14.79 -14.78 5.49
C GLU A 23 -13.63 -15.67 5.96
N ASN A 24 -12.43 -15.10 6.11
CA ASN A 24 -11.22 -15.83 6.49
C ASN A 24 -10.24 -14.95 7.29
N PRO A 25 -10.31 -14.97 8.63
CA PRO A 25 -9.41 -14.20 9.50
C PRO A 25 -7.92 -14.50 9.29
N ALA A 26 -7.56 -15.76 9.05
CA ALA A 26 -6.17 -16.14 8.81
C ALA A 26 -5.63 -15.54 7.50
N ALA A 27 -6.46 -15.51 6.46
CA ALA A 27 -6.11 -14.84 5.20
C ALA A 27 -5.95 -13.32 5.37
N ALA A 28 -6.77 -12.69 6.21
CA ALA A 28 -6.67 -11.25 6.48
C ALA A 28 -5.30 -10.87 7.03
N VAL A 29 -4.83 -11.60 8.05
CA VAL A 29 -3.50 -11.41 8.64
C VAL A 29 -2.40 -11.61 7.57
N GLY A 30 -2.48 -12.69 6.79
CA GLY A 30 -1.50 -12.97 5.75
C GLY A 30 -1.45 -11.91 4.64
N VAL A 31 -2.57 -11.26 4.33
CA VAL A 31 -2.61 -10.15 3.37
C VAL A 31 -1.98 -8.89 3.97
N VAL A 32 -2.35 -8.51 5.19
CA VAL A 32 -1.81 -7.33 5.87
C VAL A 32 -0.29 -7.43 6.02
N LEU A 33 0.22 -8.59 6.44
CA LEU A 33 1.66 -8.83 6.57
C LEU A 33 2.40 -8.66 5.24
N ARG A 34 1.89 -9.23 4.14
CA ARG A 34 2.50 -9.04 2.81
C ARG A 34 2.57 -7.57 2.40
N VAL A 35 1.53 -6.78 2.70
CA VAL A 35 1.54 -5.35 2.40
C VAL A 35 2.61 -4.63 3.22
N ILE A 36 2.72 -4.93 4.52
CA ILE A 36 3.70 -4.32 5.42
C ILE A 36 5.12 -4.67 4.97
N GLU A 37 5.43 -5.96 4.78
CA GLU A 37 6.75 -6.43 4.35
C GLU A 37 7.18 -5.79 3.01
N ALA A 38 6.27 -5.71 2.05
CA ALA A 38 6.53 -5.06 0.77
C ALA A 38 6.78 -3.56 0.92
N VAL A 39 6.07 -2.88 1.82
CA VAL A 39 6.28 -1.46 2.11
C VAL A 39 7.61 -1.23 2.82
N GLU A 40 8.04 -2.12 3.71
CA GLU A 40 9.32 -2.01 4.40
C GLU A 40 10.51 -2.04 3.43
N LEU A 41 10.41 -2.82 2.35
CA LEU A 41 11.41 -2.83 1.26
C LEU A 41 11.62 -1.45 0.62
N LEU A 42 10.63 -0.55 0.65
CA LEU A 42 10.77 0.81 0.11
C LEU A 42 11.79 1.65 0.89
N ALA A 43 12.09 1.29 2.14
CA ALA A 43 13.11 1.97 2.93
C ALA A 43 14.51 1.81 2.32
N GLU A 44 14.76 0.65 1.72
CA GLU A 44 16.03 0.25 1.09
C GLU A 44 16.01 0.49 -0.42
N GLN A 45 14.87 0.22 -1.08
CA GLN A 45 14.72 0.32 -2.52
C GLN A 45 13.52 1.20 -2.91
N PRO A 46 13.64 2.54 -2.77
CA PRO A 46 12.56 3.48 -3.05
C PRO A 46 12.04 3.49 -4.49
N GLY A 47 12.82 2.93 -5.42
CA GLY A 47 12.57 2.94 -6.86
C GLY A 47 11.84 1.72 -7.40
N ILE A 48 11.58 0.68 -6.58
CA ILE A 48 10.99 -0.59 -7.05
C ILE A 48 9.55 -0.45 -7.55
N GLY A 49 8.83 0.56 -7.07
CA GLY A 49 7.52 0.89 -7.57
C GLY A 49 7.59 1.52 -8.96
N ARG A 50 6.66 1.13 -9.82
CA ARG A 50 6.50 1.72 -11.16
C ARG A 50 6.01 3.18 -11.04
N PRO A 51 6.24 4.02 -12.06
CA PRO A 51 5.65 5.35 -12.11
C PRO A 51 4.14 5.32 -11.86
N GLY A 52 3.66 6.19 -10.98
CA GLY A 52 2.24 6.33 -10.69
C GLY A 52 1.52 7.24 -11.67
N ARG A 53 0.19 7.25 -11.61
CA ARG A 53 -0.66 8.12 -12.46
C ARG A 53 -0.50 9.61 -12.17
N ILE A 54 -0.19 9.96 -10.92
CA ILE A 54 0.03 11.34 -10.49
C ILE A 54 1.54 11.58 -10.47
N GLU A 55 1.97 12.69 -11.04
CA GLU A 55 3.37 13.08 -11.05
C GLU A 55 3.96 13.11 -9.64
N GLY A 56 5.18 12.59 -9.49
CA GLY A 56 5.85 12.48 -8.19
C GLY A 56 5.36 11.30 -7.33
N THR A 57 4.43 10.49 -7.80
CA THR A 57 4.00 9.25 -7.13
C THR A 57 4.51 8.01 -7.83
N ARG A 58 4.61 6.93 -7.06
CA ARG A 58 4.96 5.58 -7.52
C ARG A 58 3.95 4.59 -6.98
N GLU A 59 3.87 3.45 -7.65
CA GLU A 59 2.92 2.39 -7.34
C GLU A 59 3.70 1.11 -7.04
N LEU A 60 3.58 0.63 -5.81
CA LEU A 60 4.07 -0.69 -5.42
C LEU A 60 2.96 -1.72 -5.61
N VAL A 61 3.19 -2.68 -6.51
CA VAL A 61 2.30 -3.83 -6.69
C VAL A 61 2.68 -4.89 -5.65
N ILE A 62 1.69 -5.39 -4.92
CA ILE A 62 1.90 -6.41 -3.90
C ILE A 62 1.69 -7.78 -4.55
N ASN A 63 2.78 -8.48 -4.83
CA ASN A 63 2.77 -9.78 -5.49
C ASN A 63 1.84 -10.79 -4.79
N ASP A 64 1.19 -11.64 -5.59
CA ASP A 64 0.24 -12.66 -5.15
C ASP A 64 -0.96 -12.13 -4.34
N THR A 65 -1.24 -10.84 -4.46
CA THR A 65 -2.42 -10.21 -3.87
C THR A 65 -3.04 -9.24 -4.86
N PRO A 66 -4.34 -8.93 -4.71
CA PRO A 66 -4.96 -7.90 -5.52
C PRO A 66 -4.63 -6.48 -5.03
N PHE A 67 -3.57 -6.26 -4.25
CA PHE A 67 -3.29 -4.96 -3.62
C PHE A 67 -2.22 -4.13 -4.34
N LEU A 68 -2.41 -2.81 -4.27
CA LEU A 68 -1.50 -1.80 -4.77
C LEU A 68 -1.33 -0.69 -3.74
N VAL A 69 -0.10 -0.24 -3.55
CA VAL A 69 0.26 0.81 -2.59
C VAL A 69 0.88 2.01 -3.33
N PRO A 70 0.13 3.09 -3.56
CA PRO A 70 0.70 4.35 -4.02
C PRO A 70 1.54 5.01 -2.92
N TYR A 71 2.73 5.48 -3.29
CA TYR A 71 3.65 6.15 -2.39
C TYR A 71 4.38 7.30 -3.08
N ARG A 72 5.02 8.17 -2.30
CA ARG A 72 5.94 9.20 -2.81
C ARG A 72 7.14 9.37 -1.90
N GLN A 73 8.22 9.92 -2.45
CA GLN A 73 9.37 10.38 -1.67
C GLN A 73 9.15 11.87 -1.34
N LYS A 74 9.11 12.23 -0.07
CA LYS A 74 8.91 13.62 0.38
C LYS A 74 9.61 13.87 1.71
N ASP A 75 10.36 14.97 1.80
CA ASP A 75 11.05 15.42 3.03
C ASP A 75 11.94 14.33 3.69
N GLY A 76 12.56 13.45 2.88
CA GLY A 76 13.37 12.32 3.37
C GLY A 76 12.58 11.09 3.85
N TYR A 77 11.26 11.10 3.65
CA TYR A 77 10.36 9.99 3.96
C TYR A 77 9.81 9.34 2.69
N ILE A 78 9.49 8.06 2.83
CA ILE A 78 8.54 7.39 1.94
C ILE A 78 7.15 7.53 2.55
N GLU A 79 6.30 8.34 1.93
CA GLU A 79 4.92 8.48 2.35
C GLU A 79 4.05 7.44 1.66
N ILE A 80 3.42 6.57 2.45
CA ILE A 80 2.39 5.65 1.98
C ILE A 80 1.07 6.40 1.93
N LEU A 81 0.55 6.58 0.73
CA LEU A 81 -0.60 7.44 0.49
C LEU A 81 -1.91 6.71 0.78
N ARG A 82 -2.04 5.50 0.22
CA ARG A 82 -3.27 4.68 0.20
C ARG A 82 -2.93 3.19 0.08
N VAL A 83 -3.89 2.32 0.35
CA VAL A 83 -3.83 0.88 0.02
C VAL A 83 -5.08 0.51 -0.79
N TYR A 84 -4.90 0.07 -2.02
CA TYR A 84 -6.00 -0.19 -2.96
C TYR A 84 -6.11 -1.66 -3.34
N HIS A 85 -7.34 -2.15 -3.44
CA HIS A 85 -7.64 -3.40 -4.15
C HIS A 85 -7.79 -3.09 -5.66
N HIS A 86 -6.88 -3.63 -6.49
CA HIS A 86 -6.69 -3.27 -7.91
C HIS A 86 -7.96 -3.34 -8.74
N SER A 87 -8.87 -4.26 -8.43
CA SER A 87 -10.08 -4.56 -9.20
C SER A 87 -11.38 -4.02 -8.60
N ARG A 88 -11.37 -3.39 -7.41
CA ARG A 88 -12.63 -3.05 -6.70
C ARG A 88 -12.85 -1.58 -6.45
N CYS A 89 -11.82 -0.76 -6.29
CA CYS A 89 -11.99 0.68 -6.17
C CYS A 89 -10.63 1.35 -6.22
N ARG A 90 -10.32 1.98 -7.35
CA ARG A 90 -9.21 2.91 -7.45
C ARG A 90 -9.76 4.24 -7.94
N PRO A 91 -9.88 5.27 -7.08
CA PRO A 91 -10.22 6.61 -7.52
C PRO A 91 -9.09 7.19 -8.38
N ASP A 92 -9.43 8.07 -9.33
CA ASP A 92 -8.44 8.75 -10.18
C ASP A 92 -7.62 9.82 -9.44
N THR A 93 -7.91 10.04 -8.15
CA THR A 93 -7.26 11.00 -7.27
C THR A 93 -6.68 10.30 -6.02
N LEU A 94 -5.55 10.78 -5.52
CA LEU A 94 -4.84 10.25 -4.34
C LEU A 94 -5.05 11.11 -3.09
#